data_AF-A0AAU9EBD6-F1
#
_entry.id   AF-A0AAU9EBD6-F1
#
_cell.length_a   1.000
_cell.length_b   1.000
_cell.length_c   1.000
_cell.angle_alpha   90.00
_cell.angle_beta   90.00
_cell.angle_gamma   90.00
#
_symmetry.space_group_name_H-M   'P 1'
#
loop_
_entity.id
_entity.type
_entity.pdbx_description
1 polymer ?
#
loop_
_entity_poly.entity_id
_entity_poly.type
_entity_poly.pdbx_seq_one_letter_code
_entity_poly.pdbx_strand_id
1 'polypeptide(L)'
;MARASKWNEVDRKKLIKMVSDGVSEQEIREKLAYKKKAMTSVEFAQQLKMGMVESGKIKQEATGGKAKAKPTTYEVTAKGRLTVSDFAEKSGAKPGANFTLEKPRGKSRAWRLVPVG
;
A
#
# COMPACT_ATOMS: atom_id res chain seq x y z
N MET A 1 2.49 -15.91 9.61
CA MET A 1 3.55 -15.54 10.58
C MET A 1 4.75 -15.03 9.80
N ALA A 2 5.19 -13.78 10.02
CA ALA A 2 6.37 -13.25 9.35
C ALA A 2 7.61 -14.01 9.83
N ARG A 3 8.43 -14.53 8.89
CA ARG A 3 9.69 -15.21 9.24
C ARG A 3 10.55 -14.25 10.05
N ALA A 4 11.05 -14.68 11.21
CA ALA A 4 12.04 -13.91 11.97
C ALA A 4 13.23 -13.60 11.06
N SER A 5 13.59 -12.32 10.94
CA SER A 5 14.73 -11.91 10.11
C SER A 5 16.02 -12.56 10.64
N LYS A 6 16.88 -13.05 9.74
CA LYS A 6 18.16 -13.67 10.10
C LYS A 6 19.15 -12.67 10.71
N TRP A 7 18.95 -11.37 10.45
CA TRP A 7 19.78 -10.25 10.94
C TRP A 7 18.94 -9.25 11.71
N ASN A 8 19.47 -8.82 12.85
CA ASN A 8 18.82 -7.88 13.76
C ASN A 8 19.25 -6.42 13.48
N GLU A 9 18.69 -5.48 14.23
CA GLU A 9 19.01 -4.05 14.08
C GLU A 9 20.50 -3.74 14.34
N VAL A 10 21.15 -4.48 15.24
CA VAL A 10 22.58 -4.29 15.57
C VAL A 10 23.45 -4.66 14.37
N ASP A 11 23.13 -5.76 13.69
CA ASP A 11 23.82 -6.18 12.47
C ASP A 11 23.63 -5.16 11.34
N ARG A 12 22.42 -4.58 11.23
CA ARG A 12 22.12 -3.54 10.24
C ARG A 12 22.86 -2.23 10.51
N LYS A 13 23.01 -1.81 11.77
CA LYS A 13 23.85 -0.65 12.13
C LYS A 13 25.32 -0.88 11.79
N LYS A 14 25.85 -2.08 12.05
CA LYS A 14 27.22 -2.47 11.64
C LYS A 14 27.39 -2.43 10.13
N LEU A 15 26.41 -2.98 9.39
CA LEU A 15 26.39 -2.94 7.93
C LEU A 15 26.46 -1.50 7.40
N ILE A 16 25.63 -0.60 7.91
CA ILE A 16 25.61 0.81 7.48
C ILE A 16 26.94 1.50 7.80
N LYS A 17 27.54 1.20 8.95
CA LYS A 17 28.86 1.73 9.32
C LYS A 17 29.93 1.25 8.34
N MET A 18 30.02 -0.05 8.08
CA MET A 18 31.02 -0.61 7.15
C MET A 18 30.87 -0.08 5.72
N VAL A 19 29.63 0.11 5.25
CA VAL A 19 29.37 0.77 3.96
C VAL A 19 29.83 2.23 3.98
N SER A 20 29.59 2.95 5.08
CA SER A 20 30.06 4.34 5.24
C SER A 20 31.58 4.45 5.34
N ASP A 21 32.22 3.44 5.90
CA ASP A 21 33.68 3.32 6.05
C ASP A 21 34.36 2.86 4.74
N GLY A 22 33.59 2.63 3.66
CA GLY A 22 34.11 2.26 2.34
C GLY A 22 34.52 0.80 2.20
N VAL A 23 34.08 -0.09 3.10
CA VAL A 23 34.38 -1.52 3.03
C VAL A 23 33.67 -2.15 1.82
N SER A 24 34.35 -3.06 1.12
CA SER A 24 33.80 -3.72 -0.06
C SER A 24 32.58 -4.61 0.27
N GLU A 25 31.63 -4.72 -0.67
CA GLU A 25 30.43 -5.56 -0.49
C GLU A 25 30.79 -6.99 -0.09
N GLN A 26 31.77 -7.60 -0.77
CA GLN A 26 32.19 -8.97 -0.53
C GLN A 26 32.68 -9.17 0.91
N GLU A 27 33.50 -8.25 1.40
CA GLU A 27 34.05 -8.31 2.74
C GLU A 27 32.97 -8.09 3.81
N ILE A 28 31.98 -7.21 3.56
CA ILE A 28 30.83 -7.05 4.45
C ILE A 28 29.98 -8.33 4.51
N ARG A 29 29.75 -8.97 3.36
CA ARG A 29 28.96 -10.22 3.25
C ARG A 29 29.62 -11.38 3.99
N GLU A 30 30.95 -11.42 4.00
CA GLU A 30 31.74 -12.40 4.76
C GLU A 30 31.74 -12.08 6.27
N LYS A 31 31.92 -10.82 6.66
CA LYS A 31 31.96 -10.40 8.07
C LYS A 31 30.60 -10.49 8.78
N LEU A 32 29.49 -10.29 8.05
CA LEU A 32 28.12 -10.42 8.56
C LEU A 32 27.49 -11.77 8.20
N ALA A 33 28.31 -12.79 7.96
CA ALA A 33 27.87 -14.15 7.67
C ALA A 33 26.98 -14.72 8.78
N TYR A 34 25.89 -15.37 8.37
CA TYR A 34 24.99 -16.07 9.29
C TYR A 34 25.23 -17.57 9.20
N LYS A 35 25.44 -18.24 10.34
CA LYS A 35 25.78 -19.69 10.41
C LYS A 35 26.92 -20.09 9.47
N LYS A 36 28.01 -19.29 9.45
CA LYS A 36 29.19 -19.49 8.60
C LYS A 36 28.92 -19.44 7.09
N LYS A 37 27.76 -18.89 6.67
CA LYS A 37 27.46 -18.63 5.26
C LYS A 37 27.47 -17.13 5.03
N ALA A 38 28.30 -16.70 4.08
CA ALA A 38 28.31 -15.33 3.61
C ALA A 38 26.91 -14.96 3.10
N MET A 39 26.55 -13.71 3.33
CA MET A 39 25.30 -13.15 2.83
C MET A 39 25.30 -13.18 1.30
N THR A 40 24.16 -13.47 0.66
CA THR A 40 24.03 -13.31 -0.79
C THR A 40 23.91 -11.82 -1.17
N SER A 41 24.22 -11.44 -2.42
CA SER A 41 24.03 -10.03 -2.86
C SER A 41 22.58 -9.55 -2.68
N VAL A 42 21.60 -10.44 -2.86
CA VAL A 42 20.18 -10.12 -2.66
C VAL A 42 19.89 -9.83 -1.19
N GLU A 43 20.40 -10.68 -0.28
CA GLU A 43 20.26 -10.46 1.16
C GLU A 43 20.98 -9.18 1.60
N PHE A 44 22.16 -8.89 1.03
CA PHE A 44 22.91 -7.66 1.29
C PHE A 44 22.13 -6.41 0.90
N ALA A 45 21.61 -6.37 -0.33
CA ALA A 45 20.78 -5.26 -0.80
C ALA A 45 19.54 -5.07 0.10
N GLN A 46 18.91 -6.17 0.52
CA GLN A 46 17.75 -6.12 1.42
C GLN A 46 18.10 -5.56 2.80
N GLN A 47 19.19 -6.03 3.42
CA GLN A 47 19.64 -5.54 4.73
C GLN A 47 20.14 -4.09 4.66
N LEU A 48 20.82 -3.71 3.58
CA LEU A 48 21.27 -2.34 3.34
C LEU A 48 20.09 -1.39 3.24
N LYS A 49 19.07 -1.73 2.44
CA LYS A 49 17.85 -0.92 2.32
C LYS A 49 17.16 -0.78 3.67
N MET A 50 17.01 -1.86 4.42
CA MET A 50 16.41 -1.82 5.76
C MET A 50 17.23 -0.98 6.74
N GLY A 51 18.56 -1.12 6.76
CA GLY A 51 19.44 -0.30 7.61
C GLY A 51 19.43 1.18 7.23
N MET A 52 19.27 1.50 5.94
CA MET A 52 19.12 2.88 5.47
C MET A 52 17.77 3.49 5.88
N VAL A 53 16.71 2.68 5.94
CA VAL A 53 15.41 3.10 6.49
C VAL A 53 15.50 3.31 8.00
N GLU A 54 16.08 2.34 8.73
CA GLU A 54 16.24 2.41 10.19
C GLU A 54 17.15 3.58 10.63
N SER A 55 18.17 3.92 9.83
CA SER A 55 19.05 5.07 10.09
C SER A 55 18.47 6.42 9.65
N GLY A 56 17.24 6.44 9.09
CA GLY A 56 16.58 7.66 8.61
C GLY A 56 17.19 8.26 7.34
N LYS A 57 18.20 7.60 6.73
CA LYS A 57 18.79 8.02 5.43
C LYS A 57 17.82 7.85 4.27
N ILE A 58 16.87 6.93 4.38
CA ILE A 58 15.78 6.72 3.41
C ILE A 58 14.46 6.75 4.16
N LYS A 59 13.55 7.65 3.79
CA LYS A 59 12.16 7.53 4.23
C LYS A 59 11.58 6.31 3.53
N GLN A 60 11.18 5.29 4.29
CA GLN A 60 10.29 4.28 3.74
C GLN A 60 8.98 5.00 3.45
N GLU A 61 8.78 5.39 2.20
CA GLU A 61 7.42 5.66 1.72
C GLU A 61 6.65 4.39 2.03
N ALA A 62 5.80 4.47 3.05
CA ALA A 62 4.78 3.46 3.25
C ALA A 62 4.11 3.33 1.88
N THR A 63 4.15 2.14 1.28
CA THR A 63 3.45 1.86 0.01
C THR A 63 2.10 2.52 0.16
N GLY A 64 1.88 3.63 -0.56
CA GLY A 64 0.74 4.50 -0.30
C GLY A 64 -0.47 3.62 -0.28
N GLY A 65 -1.03 3.38 0.91
CA GLY A 65 -2.12 2.44 1.07
C GLY A 65 -3.18 2.96 0.13
N LYS A 66 -3.51 2.19 -0.93
CA LYS A 66 -4.36 2.63 -2.04
C LYS A 66 -5.40 3.56 -1.46
N ALA A 67 -5.25 4.87 -1.69
CA ALA A 67 -6.20 5.82 -1.17
C ALA A 67 -7.54 5.32 -1.67
N LYS A 68 -8.42 4.89 -0.76
CA LYS A 68 -9.76 4.45 -1.15
C LYS A 68 -10.29 5.63 -1.95
N ALA A 69 -10.46 5.44 -3.26
CA ALA A 69 -10.96 6.48 -4.14
C ALA A 69 -12.21 7.02 -3.45
N LYS A 70 -12.24 8.33 -3.15
CA LYS A 70 -13.40 8.94 -2.52
C LYS A 70 -14.60 8.58 -3.41
N PRO A 71 -15.67 8.00 -2.84
CA PRO A 71 -16.77 7.52 -3.64
C PRO A 71 -17.36 8.69 -4.42
N THR A 72 -17.43 8.56 -5.75
CA THR A 72 -18.10 9.55 -6.60
C THR A 72 -19.56 9.59 -6.18
N THR A 73 -20.00 10.76 -5.71
CA THR A 73 -21.38 11.01 -5.28
C THR A 73 -22.14 11.63 -6.45
N TYR A 74 -23.31 11.09 -6.75
CA TYR A 74 -24.21 11.56 -7.79
C TYR A 74 -25.46 12.14 -7.13
N GLU A 75 -25.86 13.32 -7.58
CA GLU A 75 -27.08 14.01 -7.13
C GLU A 75 -28.20 13.84 -8.16
N VAL A 76 -29.40 13.51 -7.68
CA VAL A 76 -30.59 13.47 -8.53
C VAL A 76 -31.01 14.90 -8.89
N THR A 77 -30.74 15.31 -10.13
CA THR A 77 -31.14 16.64 -10.65
C THR A 77 -32.52 16.61 -11.31
N ALA A 78 -33.25 17.74 -11.26
CA ALA A 78 -34.58 17.86 -11.85
C ALA A 78 -34.60 17.94 -13.40
N LYS A 79 -33.43 18.03 -14.06
CA LYS A 79 -33.30 18.37 -15.49
C LYS A 79 -32.46 17.36 -16.31
N GLY A 80 -32.11 16.21 -15.74
CA GLY A 80 -31.27 15.22 -16.41
C GLY A 80 -32.00 14.39 -17.48
N ARG A 81 -31.27 13.98 -18.52
CA ARG A 81 -31.72 13.19 -19.69
C ARG A 81 -32.24 11.76 -19.37
N LEU A 82 -32.23 11.38 -18.10
CA LEU A 82 -32.99 10.27 -17.55
C LEU A 82 -34.12 10.91 -16.78
N THR A 83 -35.32 10.84 -17.36
CA THR A 83 -36.59 11.22 -16.75
C THR A 83 -36.57 10.86 -15.27
N VAL A 84 -36.59 11.90 -14.43
CA VAL A 84 -36.63 11.78 -12.96
C VAL A 84 -37.75 10.82 -12.53
N SER A 85 -38.82 10.73 -13.31
CA SER A 85 -39.90 9.75 -13.17
C SER A 85 -39.43 8.29 -13.17
N ASP A 86 -38.64 7.84 -14.15
CA ASP A 86 -38.22 6.42 -14.22
C ASP A 86 -37.28 6.02 -13.07
N PHE A 87 -36.42 6.94 -12.63
CA PHE A 87 -35.52 6.71 -11.51
C PHE A 87 -36.24 6.83 -10.16
N ALA A 88 -37.06 7.86 -9.96
CA ALA A 88 -37.82 8.06 -8.72
C ALA A 88 -38.88 6.97 -8.51
N GLU A 89 -39.56 6.50 -9.55
CA GLU A 89 -40.54 5.42 -9.45
C GLU A 89 -39.88 4.08 -9.09
N LYS A 90 -38.69 3.78 -9.63
CA LYS A 90 -37.98 2.52 -9.38
C LYS A 90 -37.13 2.53 -8.11
N SER A 91 -36.67 3.70 -7.66
CA SER A 91 -35.79 3.84 -6.49
C SER A 91 -36.46 4.45 -5.26
N GLY A 92 -37.61 5.12 -5.42
CA GLY A 92 -38.30 5.87 -4.35
C GLY A 92 -37.60 7.18 -3.95
N ALA A 93 -36.56 7.59 -4.67
CA ALA A 93 -35.71 8.72 -4.29
C ALA A 93 -36.26 10.08 -4.76
N LYS A 94 -36.20 11.09 -3.88
CA LYS A 94 -36.60 12.47 -4.21
C LYS A 94 -35.45 13.23 -4.91
N PRO A 95 -35.76 14.28 -5.69
CA PRO A 95 -34.75 15.23 -6.17
C PRO A 95 -33.88 15.76 -5.02
N GLY A 96 -32.57 15.86 -5.23
CA GLY A 96 -31.59 16.22 -4.19
C GLY A 96 -31.07 15.04 -3.34
N ALA A 97 -31.54 13.81 -3.58
CA ALA A 97 -30.96 12.62 -2.95
C ALA A 97 -29.56 12.32 -3.53
N ASN A 98 -28.63 11.94 -2.65
CA ASN A 98 -27.26 11.60 -3.00
C ASN A 98 -27.05 10.09 -3.05
N PHE A 99 -26.38 9.60 -4.09
CA PHE A 99 -26.05 8.20 -4.26
C PHE A 99 -24.56 8.00 -4.53
N THR A 100 -24.01 6.89 -4.05
CA THR A 100 -22.66 6.44 -4.38
C THR A 100 -22.70 5.18 -5.24
N LEU A 101 -21.74 5.08 -6.14
CA LEU A 101 -21.58 3.92 -7.02
C LEU A 101 -20.59 2.92 -6.38
N GLU A 102 -21.11 1.81 -5.89
CA GLU A 102 -20.31 0.74 -5.31
C GLU A 102 -19.97 -0.34 -6.32
N LYS A 103 -18.72 -0.83 -6.24
CA LYS A 103 -18.26 -1.97 -7.01
C LYS A 103 -19.08 -3.23 -6.66
N PRO A 104 -19.24 -4.16 -7.62
CA PRO A 104 -19.90 -5.43 -7.36
C PRO A 104 -19.24 -6.17 -6.18
N ARG A 105 -20.05 -6.77 -5.31
CA ARG A 105 -19.59 -7.56 -4.16
C ARG A 105 -20.03 -9.02 -4.29
N GLY A 106 -19.20 -9.95 -3.82
CA GLY A 106 -19.49 -11.39 -3.87
C GLY A 106 -19.50 -11.94 -5.30
N LYS A 107 -20.50 -12.76 -5.63
CA LYS A 107 -20.67 -13.35 -6.99
C LYS A 107 -21.31 -12.40 -8.01
N SER A 108 -21.78 -11.22 -7.58
CA SER A 108 -22.43 -10.27 -8.48
C SER A 108 -21.40 -9.55 -9.35
N ARG A 109 -21.75 -9.33 -10.62
CA ARG A 109 -20.97 -8.49 -11.57
C ARG A 109 -21.57 -7.10 -11.76
N ALA A 110 -22.72 -6.81 -11.15
CA ALA A 110 -23.44 -5.55 -11.32
C ALA A 110 -22.96 -4.49 -10.31
N TRP A 111 -22.74 -3.28 -10.80
CA TRP A 111 -22.50 -2.11 -9.95
C TRP A 111 -23.77 -1.72 -9.22
N ARG A 112 -23.64 -1.18 -8.01
CA ARG A 112 -24.78 -0.82 -7.16
C ARG A 112 -24.78 0.68 -6.92
N LEU A 113 -25.94 1.32 -7.09
CA LEU A 113 -26.20 2.66 -6.58
C LEU A 113 -26.73 2.52 -5.16
N VAL A 114 -26.09 3.16 -4.20
CA VAL A 114 -26.44 3.10 -2.78
C VAL A 114 -26.69 4.52 -2.26
N PRO A 115 -27.83 4.78 -1.59
CA PRO A 115 -28.10 6.10 -1.02
C PRO A 115 -27.04 6.45 0.03
N VAL A 116 -26.61 7.70 0.01
CA VAL A 116 -25.77 8.29 1.07
C VAL A 116 -26.71 8.76 2.16
N GLY A 117 -26.64 8.12 3.33
CA GLY A 117 -27.40 8.50 4.52
C GLY A 117 -26.93 9.82 5.14
#